data_AF-K1S0X7-F1
#
_entry.id   AF-K1S0X7-F1
#
_cell.length_a   1.000
_cell.length_b   1.000
_cell.length_c   1.000
_cell.angle_alpha   90.00
_cell.angle_beta   90.00
_cell.angle_gamma   90.00
#
_symmetry.space_group_name_H-M   'P 1'
#
loop_
_entity.id
_entity.type
_entity.pdbx_description
1 polymer ?
#
loop_
_entity_poly.entity_id
_entity_poly.type
_entity_poly.pdbx_seq_one_letter_code
_entity_poly.pdbx_strand_id
1 'polypeptide(L)'
;QICRKKDEERTPNPILELEERVIRDYYEEFTRKHWEKIIRKLDVDEDTFNEVISEITKLNPRPGASLGETIGRNLQQIIPDFIVETYDDGTINVSLNNRNVPELRMSRDFTEMVEEHTKNKFNQTKESKEAMMFLKQKMDAAQGFIDAIKQRQNTLMTTMQAIIDLQRPFFLEGDESLLKPMILKDV
;
A
#
# COMPACT_ATOMS: atom_id res chain seq x y z
N GLN A 1 28.29 2.15 14.89
CA GLN A 1 29.03 1.55 16.02
C GLN A 1 28.20 1.78 17.27
N ILE A 2 27.63 0.73 17.86
CA ILE A 2 26.85 0.85 19.10
C ILE A 2 27.86 0.87 20.25
N CYS A 3 28.24 2.06 20.70
CA CYS A 3 29.04 2.22 21.90
C CYS A 3 28.09 2.28 23.10
N ARG A 4 28.13 1.26 23.96
CA ARG A 4 27.48 1.28 25.28
C ARG A 4 28.06 2.50 26.03
N LYS A 5 27.20 3.31 26.66
CA LYS A 5 27.60 4.48 27.47
C LYS A 5 28.83 4.10 28.30
N LYS A 6 29.98 4.68 27.97
CA LYS A 6 31.08 4.80 28.91
C LYS A 6 30.56 5.66 30.06
N ASP A 7 31.06 5.35 31.25
CA ASP A 7 30.94 6.17 32.46
C ASP A 7 29.72 5.85 33.33
N GLU A 8 29.85 4.79 34.12
CA GLU A 8 29.45 4.75 35.55
C GLU A 8 30.08 3.48 36.18
N GLU A 9 31.10 3.71 37.01
CA GLU A 9 31.74 2.79 37.98
C GLU A 9 31.82 1.30 37.60
N ARG A 10 32.83 0.94 36.78
CA ARG A 10 33.16 -0.48 36.50
C ARG A 10 33.78 -1.13 37.73
N THR A 11 32.98 -1.86 38.51
CA THR A 11 33.51 -3.01 39.23
C THR A 11 34.05 -4.00 38.19
N PRO A 12 35.29 -4.50 38.31
CA PRO A 12 35.81 -5.48 37.36
C PRO A 12 35.05 -6.79 37.54
N ASN A 13 33.99 -6.96 36.77
CA ASN A 13 33.26 -8.22 36.68
C ASN A 13 33.91 -9.06 35.58
N PRO A 14 34.57 -10.18 35.90
CA PRO A 14 35.24 -11.04 34.91
C PRO A 14 34.28 -11.55 33.82
N ILE A 15 32.99 -11.68 34.13
CA ILE A 15 31.95 -12.13 33.19
C ILE A 15 31.71 -11.07 32.10
N LEU A 16 31.69 -9.78 32.48
CA LEU A 16 31.47 -8.67 31.55
C LEU A 16 32.60 -8.55 30.51
N GLU A 17 33.84 -8.84 30.91
CA GLU A 17 34.99 -8.86 29.99
C GLU A 17 34.90 -10.03 29.00
N LEU A 18 34.40 -11.19 29.44
CA LEU A 18 34.14 -12.34 28.58
C LEU A 18 32.99 -12.06 27.60
N GLU A 19 31.90 -11.43 28.06
CA GLU A 19 30.80 -10.99 27.19
C GLU A 19 31.29 -10.07 26.06
N GLU A 20 32.12 -9.07 26.39
CA GLU A 20 32.67 -8.14 25.42
C GLU A 20 33.56 -8.86 24.40
N ARG A 21 34.39 -9.82 24.85
CA ARG A 21 35.25 -10.61 23.95
C ARG A 21 34.46 -11.55 23.04
N VAL A 22 33.40 -12.18 23.56
CA VAL A 22 32.50 -13.04 22.75
C VAL A 22 31.84 -12.23 21.63
N ILE A 23 31.30 -11.05 21.95
CA ILE A 23 30.62 -10.21 20.98
C ILE A 23 31.60 -9.53 20.01
N ARG A 24 32.79 -9.13 20.46
CA ARG A 24 33.76 -8.40 19.61
C ARG A 24 34.55 -9.32 18.69
N ASP A 25 35.05 -10.43 19.21
CA ASP A 25 36.05 -11.26 18.52
C ASP A 25 35.43 -12.58 17.98
N TYR A 26 34.24 -12.99 18.46
CA TYR A 26 33.59 -14.28 18.11
C TYR A 26 32.11 -14.16 17.69
N TYR A 27 31.69 -12.99 17.19
CA TYR A 27 30.30 -12.72 16.82
C TYR A 27 29.71 -13.71 15.78
N GLU A 28 30.51 -14.11 14.79
CA GLU A 28 30.05 -15.03 13.74
C GLU A 28 29.79 -16.43 14.29
N GLU A 29 30.74 -16.97 15.07
CA GLU A 29 30.56 -18.23 15.77
C GLU A 29 29.37 -18.18 16.75
N PHE A 30 29.18 -17.05 17.43
CA PHE A 30 28.09 -16.84 18.38
C PHE A 30 26.72 -16.87 17.68
N THR A 31 26.58 -16.16 16.56
CA THR A 31 25.34 -16.14 15.77
C THR A 31 24.98 -17.53 15.21
N ARG A 32 25.99 -18.36 14.92
CA ARG A 32 25.83 -19.74 14.43
C ARG A 32 25.69 -20.79 15.54
N LYS A 33 25.67 -20.38 16.82
CA LYS A 33 25.59 -21.26 18.00
C LYS A 33 26.73 -22.29 18.10
N HIS A 34 27.93 -21.94 17.62
CA HIS A 34 29.11 -22.82 17.70
C HIS A 34 29.83 -22.70 19.05
N TRP A 35 29.14 -23.07 20.13
CA TRP A 35 29.59 -22.89 21.52
C TRP A 35 30.93 -23.54 21.83
N GLU A 36 31.13 -24.80 21.46
CA GLU A 36 32.37 -25.54 21.71
C GLU A 36 33.61 -24.86 21.12
N LYS A 37 33.45 -24.20 19.96
CA LYS A 37 34.55 -23.49 19.29
C LYS A 37 34.91 -22.20 20.02
N ILE A 38 33.94 -21.56 20.66
CA ILE A 38 34.15 -20.34 21.43
C ILE A 38 34.80 -20.67 22.78
N ILE A 39 34.28 -21.69 23.49
CA ILE A 39 34.83 -22.20 24.75
C ILE A 39 36.32 -22.57 24.58
N ARG A 40 36.66 -23.37 23.55
CA ARG A 40 38.05 -23.76 23.28
C ARG A 40 38.98 -22.60 22.93
N LYS A 41 38.46 -21.53 22.32
CA LYS A 41 39.26 -20.36 21.93
C LYS A 41 39.42 -19.34 23.05
N LEU A 42 38.46 -19.28 23.98
CA LEU A 42 38.49 -18.40 25.15
C LEU A 42 39.13 -19.07 26.37
N ASP A 43 39.33 -20.39 26.34
CA ASP A 43 39.89 -21.19 27.44
C ASP A 43 39.12 -20.98 28.75
N VAL A 44 37.80 -21.10 28.67
CA VAL A 44 36.85 -20.94 29.78
C VAL A 44 36.13 -22.25 30.06
N ASP A 45 35.68 -22.44 31.30
CA ASP A 45 34.80 -23.55 31.65
C ASP A 45 33.39 -23.36 31.08
N GLU A 46 32.68 -24.48 30.93
CA GLU A 46 31.34 -24.50 30.33
C GLU A 46 30.30 -23.80 31.21
N ASP A 47 30.46 -23.86 32.54
CA ASP A 47 29.56 -23.22 33.50
C ASP A 47 29.63 -21.70 33.40
N THR A 48 30.85 -21.13 33.36
CA THR A 48 31.09 -19.71 33.15
C THR A 48 30.62 -19.23 31.77
N PHE A 49 30.80 -20.06 30.73
CA PHE A 49 30.30 -19.72 29.40
C PHE A 49 28.77 -19.68 29.32
N ASN A 50 28.07 -20.57 30.03
CA ASN A 50 26.62 -20.55 30.14
C ASN A 50 26.10 -19.29 30.84
N GLU A 51 26.81 -18.81 31.87
CA GLU A 51 26.50 -17.53 32.53
C GLU A 51 26.65 -16.34 31.56
N VAL A 52 27.73 -16.31 30.78
CA VAL A 52 27.97 -15.30 29.74
C VAL A 52 26.86 -15.30 28.66
N ILE A 53 26.42 -16.47 28.18
CA ILE A 53 25.33 -16.57 27.20
C ILE A 53 24.02 -16.05 27.80
N SER A 54 23.72 -16.40 29.05
CA SER A 54 22.51 -15.96 29.74
C SER A 54 22.42 -14.44 29.79
N GLU A 55 23.52 -13.75 30.07
CA GLU A 55 23.57 -12.28 30.09
C GLU A 55 23.49 -11.66 28.68
N ILE A 56 24.21 -12.20 27.69
CA ILE A 56 24.16 -11.68 26.30
C ILE A 56 22.75 -11.82 25.71
N THR A 57 22.04 -12.91 26.02
CA THR A 57 20.70 -13.18 25.50
C THR A 57 19.64 -12.21 26.06
N LYS A 58 19.89 -11.58 27.21
CA LYS A 58 19.03 -10.51 27.74
C LYS A 58 19.13 -9.21 26.92
N LEU A 59 20.15 -9.07 26.07
CA LEU A 59 20.35 -7.88 25.26
C LEU A 59 19.48 -7.92 24.00
N ASN A 60 18.94 -6.77 23.61
CA ASN A 60 18.20 -6.65 22.35
C ASN A 60 19.20 -6.47 21.18
N PRO A 61 19.33 -7.45 20.26
CA PRO A 61 20.27 -7.38 19.15
C PRO A 61 19.88 -6.31 18.11
N ARG A 62 18.64 -5.82 18.13
CA ARG A 62 18.12 -4.81 17.19
C ARG A 62 17.28 -3.76 17.94
N PRO A 63 17.90 -2.81 18.66
CA PRO A 63 17.18 -1.79 19.42
C PRO A 63 16.30 -0.87 18.55
N GLY A 64 16.55 -0.81 17.23
CA GLY A 64 15.73 -0.05 16.26
C GLY A 64 14.71 -0.89 15.47
N ALA A 65 14.60 -2.21 15.71
CA ALA A 65 13.63 -3.04 14.98
C ALA A 65 12.18 -2.65 15.28
N SER A 66 11.87 -2.21 16.50
CA SER A 66 10.54 -1.69 16.84
C SER A 66 10.20 -0.39 16.11
N LEU A 67 11.21 0.40 15.74
CA LEU A 67 11.06 1.61 14.94
C LEU A 67 11.01 1.30 13.42
N GLY A 68 11.65 0.20 13.00
CA GLY A 68 11.63 -0.27 11.62
C GLY A 68 10.36 -1.06 11.26
N GLU A 69 9.71 -1.73 12.21
CA GLU A 69 8.43 -2.41 11.96
C GLU A 69 7.26 -1.43 11.78
N THR A 70 7.37 -0.21 12.29
CA THR A 70 6.43 0.88 12.03
C THR A 70 6.69 1.61 10.71
N ILE A 71 7.93 1.60 10.21
CA ILE A 71 8.32 2.31 8.96
C ILE A 71 8.41 1.37 7.74
N GLY A 72 8.67 0.08 7.95
CA GLY A 72 9.07 -0.88 6.91
C GLY A 72 8.16 -2.10 6.74
N ARG A 73 7.14 -2.29 7.60
CA ARG A 73 5.95 -2.98 7.09
C ARG A 73 5.34 -2.01 6.11
N ASN A 74 5.45 -2.34 4.83
CA ASN A 74 4.51 -1.85 3.83
C ASN A 74 3.11 -2.13 4.39
N LEU A 75 2.57 -1.22 5.20
CA LEU A 75 1.15 -1.12 5.42
C LEU A 75 0.64 -0.97 4.01
N GLN A 76 0.10 -2.05 3.45
CA GLN A 76 -0.56 -2.02 2.17
C GLN A 76 -1.72 -1.08 2.35
N GLN A 77 -1.49 0.20 2.06
CA GLN A 77 -2.50 1.21 2.24
C GLN A 77 -3.55 0.94 1.17
N ILE A 78 -4.67 0.37 1.61
CA ILE A 78 -5.81 0.13 0.74
C ILE A 78 -6.39 1.50 0.43
N ILE A 79 -6.34 1.90 -0.84
CA ILE A 79 -7.01 3.11 -1.31
C ILE A 79 -8.47 2.70 -1.59
N PRO A 80 -9.46 3.28 -0.88
CA PRO A 80 -10.84 2.92 -1.10
C PRO A 80 -11.35 3.50 -2.42
N ASP A 81 -12.25 2.78 -3.09
CA ASP A 81 -12.90 3.28 -4.31
C ASP A 81 -14.05 4.26 -4.00
N PHE A 82 -14.70 4.10 -2.84
CA PHE A 82 -15.81 4.94 -2.38
C PHE A 82 -15.53 5.53 -1.00
N ILE A 83 -16.07 6.71 -0.76
CA ILE A 83 -16.11 7.38 0.53
C ILE A 83 -17.57 7.56 0.90
N VAL A 84 -17.96 7.00 2.04
CA VAL A 84 -19.33 7.09 2.58
C VAL A 84 -19.29 7.99 3.81
N GLU A 85 -20.10 9.04 3.80
CA GLU A 85 -20.22 10.00 4.89
C GLU A 85 -21.65 9.94 5.45
N THR A 86 -21.76 9.77 6.76
CA THR A 86 -23.04 9.78 7.49
C THR A 86 -23.13 11.07 8.30
N TYR A 87 -24.18 11.84 8.08
CA TYR A 87 -24.44 13.08 8.81
C TYR A 87 -25.41 12.84 9.98
N ASP A 88 -25.40 13.74 10.96
CA ASP A 88 -26.21 13.65 12.19
C ASP A 88 -27.72 13.67 11.93
N ASP A 89 -28.15 14.16 10.77
CA ASP A 89 -29.56 14.15 10.33
C ASP A 89 -30.01 12.80 9.75
N GLY A 90 -29.11 11.81 9.69
CA GLY A 90 -29.35 10.48 9.12
C GLY A 90 -29.23 10.42 7.59
N THR A 91 -28.70 11.47 6.96
CA THR A 91 -28.37 11.49 5.53
C THR A 91 -27.04 10.78 5.30
N ILE A 92 -27.01 9.87 4.32
CA ILE A 92 -25.80 9.15 3.90
C ILE A 92 -25.42 9.65 2.52
N ASN A 93 -24.20 10.16 2.39
CA ASN A 93 -23.65 10.63 1.13
C ASN A 93 -22.53 9.70 0.64
N VAL A 94 -22.55 9.36 -0.63
CA VAL A 94 -21.52 8.56 -1.29
C VAL A 94 -20.79 9.40 -2.30
N SER A 95 -19.46 9.31 -2.27
CA SER A 95 -18.62 9.86 -3.32
C SER A 95 -17.62 8.83 -3.81
N LEU A 96 -17.29 8.90 -5.11
CA LEU A 96 -16.21 8.11 -5.70
C LEU A 96 -14.88 8.76 -5.38
N ASN A 97 -13.89 7.95 -4.99
CA ASN A 97 -12.52 8.40 -4.79
C ASN A 97 -11.79 8.55 -6.13
N ASN A 98 -12.17 9.56 -6.90
CA ASN A 98 -11.67 9.82 -8.26
C ASN A 98 -10.29 10.50 -8.29
N ARG A 99 -9.45 10.37 -7.26
CA ARG A 99 -8.14 11.06 -7.19
C ARG A 99 -7.21 10.77 -8.38
N ASN A 100 -7.42 9.67 -9.10
CA ASN A 100 -6.52 9.21 -10.16
C ASN A 100 -7.04 9.41 -11.60
N VAL A 101 -8.26 9.91 -11.81
CA VAL A 101 -8.83 10.04 -13.16
C VAL A 101 -9.14 11.50 -13.47
N PRO A 102 -8.37 12.16 -14.35
CA PRO A 102 -8.69 13.51 -14.80
C PRO A 102 -9.96 13.52 -15.65
N GLU A 103 -10.62 14.67 -15.75
CA GLU A 103 -11.80 14.82 -16.60
C GLU A 103 -11.41 14.65 -18.07
N LEU A 104 -11.83 13.53 -18.68
CA LEU A 104 -11.52 13.23 -20.07
C LEU A 104 -12.48 13.98 -21.00
N ARG A 105 -11.93 14.76 -21.92
CA ARG A 105 -12.67 15.49 -22.95
C ARG A 105 -12.03 15.27 -24.31
N MET A 106 -12.85 15.29 -25.36
CA MET A 106 -12.34 15.31 -26.73
C MET A 106 -11.68 16.66 -27.04
N SER A 107 -10.53 16.62 -27.71
CA SER A 107 -9.86 17.82 -28.19
C SER A 107 -10.68 18.47 -29.32
N ARG A 108 -10.92 19.78 -29.19
CA ARG A 108 -11.76 20.56 -30.12
C ARG A 108 -11.15 20.65 -31.52
N ASP A 109 -9.82 20.77 -31.62
CA ASP A 109 -9.11 20.92 -32.89
C ASP A 109 -9.39 19.74 -33.84
N PHE A 110 -9.44 18.53 -33.29
CA PHE A 110 -9.74 17.35 -34.09
C PHE A 110 -11.21 17.33 -34.51
N THR A 111 -12.13 17.76 -33.64
CA THR A 111 -13.57 17.78 -33.95
C THR A 111 -13.85 18.78 -35.05
N GLU A 112 -13.20 19.94 -34.98
CA GLU A 112 -13.29 21.01 -35.98
C GLU A 112 -12.68 20.57 -37.33
N MET A 113 -11.53 19.90 -37.34
CA MET A 113 -10.95 19.31 -38.57
C MET A 113 -11.91 18.31 -39.24
N VAL A 114 -12.58 17.46 -38.45
CA VAL A 114 -13.56 16.49 -38.96
C VAL A 114 -14.80 17.19 -39.54
N GLU A 115 -15.29 18.24 -38.87
CA GLU A 115 -16.45 19.01 -39.32
C GLU A 115 -16.16 19.87 -40.57
N GLU A 116 -14.98 20.47 -40.68
CA GLU A 116 -14.61 21.30 -41.82
C GLU A 116 -14.43 20.47 -43.10
N HIS A 117 -13.79 19.30 -42.98
CA HIS A 117 -13.64 18.37 -44.10
C HIS A 117 -14.95 17.68 -44.50
N THR A 118 -15.91 17.48 -43.59
CA THR A 118 -17.23 16.95 -43.96
C THR A 118 -18.09 17.97 -44.73
N LYS A 119 -17.87 19.27 -44.53
CA LYS A 119 -18.53 20.36 -45.28
C LYS A 119 -17.92 20.56 -46.67
N ASN A 120 -16.60 20.44 -46.82
CA ASN A 120 -15.88 20.64 -48.09
C ASN A 120 -15.70 19.32 -48.89
N LYS A 121 -16.79 18.70 -49.33
CA LYS A 121 -16.78 17.43 -50.10
C LYS A 121 -16.36 17.56 -51.58
N PHE A 122 -16.36 18.76 -52.15
CA PHE A 122 -16.22 18.97 -53.60
C PHE A 122 -14.77 18.82 -54.13
N ASN A 123 -13.73 18.97 -53.29
CA ASN A 123 -12.32 18.96 -53.69
C ASN A 123 -11.47 17.96 -52.87
N GLN A 124 -11.96 16.74 -52.64
CA GLN A 124 -11.22 15.75 -51.84
C GLN A 124 -10.47 14.72 -52.69
N THR A 125 -9.15 14.72 -52.58
CA THR A 125 -8.26 13.66 -53.08
C THR A 125 -8.54 12.33 -52.38
N LYS A 126 -8.28 11.20 -53.06
CA LYS A 126 -8.51 9.84 -52.50
C LYS A 126 -7.78 9.61 -51.17
N GLU A 127 -6.57 10.14 -51.05
CA GLU A 127 -5.73 10.08 -49.84
C GLU A 127 -6.31 10.89 -48.67
N SER A 128 -6.90 12.06 -48.95
CA SER A 128 -7.59 12.88 -47.93
C SER A 128 -8.83 12.17 -47.36
N LYS A 129 -9.56 11.40 -48.20
CA LYS A 129 -10.70 10.60 -47.73
C LYS A 129 -10.28 9.45 -46.81
N GLU A 130 -9.15 8.80 -47.11
CA GLU A 130 -8.63 7.69 -46.29
C GLU A 130 -8.12 8.18 -44.94
N ALA A 131 -7.35 9.27 -44.93
CA ALA A 131 -6.89 9.93 -43.69
C ALA A 131 -8.07 10.38 -42.81
N MET A 132 -9.13 10.92 -43.43
CA MET A 132 -10.35 11.33 -42.73
C MET A 132 -11.12 10.16 -42.13
N MET A 133 -11.22 9.04 -42.86
CA MET A 133 -11.86 7.83 -42.35
C MET A 133 -11.09 7.26 -41.15
N PHE A 134 -9.76 7.26 -41.21
CA PHE A 134 -8.92 6.88 -40.08
C PHE A 134 -9.11 7.81 -38.87
N LEU A 135 -9.12 9.12 -39.08
CA LEU A 135 -9.32 10.10 -38.02
C LEU A 135 -10.69 9.92 -37.35
N LYS A 136 -11.74 9.76 -38.14
CA LYS A 136 -13.10 9.50 -37.63
C LYS A 136 -13.15 8.22 -36.80
N GLN A 137 -12.54 7.13 -37.26
CA GLN A 137 -12.47 5.89 -36.48
C GLN A 137 -11.77 6.08 -35.13
N LYS A 138 -10.69 6.87 -35.08
CA LYS A 138 -10.00 7.19 -33.82
C LYS A 138 -10.84 8.06 -32.90
N MET A 139 -11.62 9.00 -33.44
CA MET A 139 -12.59 9.77 -32.67
C MET A 139 -13.68 8.90 -32.08
N ASP A 140 -14.30 8.05 -32.89
CA ASP A 140 -15.40 7.18 -32.44
C ASP A 140 -14.90 6.23 -31.34
N ALA A 141 -13.67 5.71 -31.47
CA ALA A 141 -13.04 4.89 -30.44
C ALA A 141 -12.77 5.69 -29.14
N ALA A 142 -12.29 6.93 -29.24
CA ALA A 142 -12.04 7.79 -28.09
C ALA A 142 -13.34 8.17 -27.37
N GLN A 143 -14.39 8.51 -28.12
CA GLN A 143 -15.71 8.82 -27.59
C GLN A 143 -16.30 7.60 -26.87
N GLY A 144 -16.23 6.42 -27.50
CA GLY A 144 -16.66 5.17 -26.88
C GLY A 144 -15.92 4.85 -25.59
N PHE A 145 -14.62 5.17 -25.50
CA PHE A 145 -13.84 5.02 -24.27
C PHE A 145 -14.30 5.98 -23.16
N ILE A 146 -14.56 7.25 -23.49
CA ILE A 146 -15.08 8.24 -22.53
C ILE A 146 -16.45 7.79 -22.02
N ASP A 147 -17.32 7.32 -22.90
CA ASP A 147 -18.67 6.88 -22.54
C ASP A 147 -18.65 5.60 -21.70
N ALA A 148 -17.74 4.66 -21.99
CA ALA A 148 -17.52 3.48 -21.16
C ALA A 148 -17.06 3.84 -19.74
N ILE A 149 -16.20 4.85 -19.58
CA ILE A 149 -15.78 5.34 -18.26
C ILE A 149 -16.96 5.94 -17.50
N LYS A 150 -17.76 6.78 -18.15
CA LYS A 150 -18.97 7.36 -17.54
C LYS A 150 -19.96 6.27 -17.14
N GLN A 151 -20.17 5.27 -18.00
CA GLN A 151 -21.02 4.13 -17.70
C GLN A 151 -20.52 3.37 -16.48
N ARG A 152 -19.21 3.10 -16.39
CA ARG A 152 -18.60 2.46 -15.21
C ARG A 152 -18.85 3.27 -13.94
N GLN A 153 -18.62 4.59 -13.97
CA GLN A 153 -18.85 5.46 -12.82
C GLN A 153 -20.32 5.45 -12.38
N ASN A 154 -21.25 5.52 -13.34
CA ASN A 154 -22.68 5.47 -13.06
C ASN A 154 -23.09 4.13 -12.46
N THR A 155 -22.67 3.01 -13.05
CA THR A 155 -22.98 1.67 -12.52
C THR A 155 -22.42 1.50 -11.11
N LEU A 156 -21.16 1.89 -10.88
CA LEU A 156 -20.55 1.86 -9.55
C LEU A 156 -21.36 2.67 -8.52
N MET A 157 -21.76 3.89 -8.89
CA MET A 157 -22.56 4.75 -8.02
C MET A 157 -23.94 4.14 -7.72
N THR A 158 -24.65 3.65 -8.74
CA THR A 158 -25.97 3.03 -8.57
C THR A 158 -25.91 1.77 -7.72
N THR A 159 -24.91 0.91 -7.96
CA THR A 159 -24.69 -0.31 -7.17
C THR A 159 -24.38 0.03 -5.72
N MET A 160 -23.52 1.04 -5.46
CA MET A 160 -23.19 1.44 -4.10
C MET A 160 -24.40 2.06 -3.38
N GLN A 161 -25.21 2.85 -4.09
CA GLN A 161 -26.45 3.40 -3.53
C GLN A 161 -27.41 2.29 -3.11
N ALA A 162 -27.63 1.29 -3.97
CA ALA A 162 -28.47 0.14 -3.65
C ALA A 162 -27.93 -0.62 -2.42
N ILE A 163 -26.62 -0.87 -2.34
CA ILE A 163 -25.99 -1.51 -1.18
C ILE A 163 -26.28 -0.72 0.11
N ILE A 164 -26.16 0.60 0.08
CA ILE A 164 -26.43 1.46 1.24
C ILE A 164 -27.90 1.41 1.63
N ASP A 165 -28.82 1.43 0.67
CA ASP A 165 -30.25 1.38 0.95
C ASP A 165 -30.63 0.05 1.63
N LEU A 166 -30.05 -1.07 1.19
CA LEU A 166 -30.22 -2.38 1.81
C LEU A 166 -29.59 -2.48 3.21
N GLN A 167 -28.40 -1.90 3.38
CA GLN A 167 -27.60 -1.94 4.61
C GLN A 167 -27.73 -0.67 5.47
N ARG A 168 -28.78 0.12 5.27
CA ARG A 168 -28.95 1.42 5.92
C ARG A 168 -28.80 1.38 7.45
N PRO A 169 -29.32 0.37 8.19
CA PRO A 169 -29.13 0.29 9.64
C PRO A 169 -27.66 0.22 10.06
N PHE A 170 -26.85 -0.55 9.34
CA PHE A 170 -25.40 -0.66 9.60
C PHE A 170 -24.69 0.69 9.39
N PHE A 171 -25.00 1.41 8.30
CA PHE A 171 -24.35 2.69 8.04
C PHE A 171 -24.76 3.80 9.03
N LEU A 172 -25.94 3.71 9.66
CA LEU A 172 -26.39 4.71 10.64
C LEU A 172 -25.84 4.45 12.05
N GLU A 173 -25.83 3.20 12.51
CA GLU A 173 -25.43 2.86 13.89
C GLU A 173 -23.97 2.38 13.99
N GLY A 174 -23.39 1.91 12.89
CA GLY A 174 -22.02 1.38 12.82
C GLY A 174 -21.84 -0.01 13.43
N ASP A 175 -22.91 -0.65 13.92
CA ASP A 175 -22.85 -1.99 14.51
C ASP A 175 -22.89 -3.08 13.42
N GLU A 176 -21.82 -3.87 13.34
CA GLU A 176 -21.67 -5.00 12.40
C GLU A 176 -22.78 -6.05 12.55
N SER A 177 -23.43 -6.15 13.72
CA SER A 177 -24.53 -7.08 13.94
C SER A 177 -25.78 -6.78 13.08
N LEU A 178 -25.88 -5.54 12.58
CA LEU A 178 -26.98 -5.05 11.76
C LEU A 178 -26.82 -5.34 10.27
N LEU A 179 -25.68 -5.92 9.87
CA LEU A 179 -25.44 -6.33 8.49
C LEU A 179 -26.40 -7.43 8.07
N LYS A 180 -27.10 -7.19 6.96
CA LYS A 180 -28.02 -8.15 6.36
C LYS A 180 -27.30 -8.95 5.27
N PRO A 181 -27.45 -10.28 5.21
CA PRO A 181 -26.96 -11.05 4.07
C PRO A 181 -27.58 -10.54 2.77
N MET A 182 -26.77 -10.40 1.71
CA MET A 182 -27.23 -10.00 0.37
C MET A 182 -26.71 -10.98 -0.67
N ILE A 183 -27.49 -11.21 -1.73
CA ILE A 183 -27.06 -11.91 -2.93
C ILE A 183 -27.00 -10.95 -4.11
N LEU A 184 -26.23 -11.29 -5.15
CA LEU A 184 -26.07 -10.44 -6.34
C LEU A 184 -27.41 -10.11 -7.02
N LYS A 185 -28.44 -10.93 -6.84
CA LYS A 185 -29.78 -10.69 -7.38
C LYS A 185 -30.48 -9.50 -6.71
N ASP A 186 -30.06 -9.12 -5.51
CA ASP A 186 -30.71 -8.06 -4.72
C ASP A 186 -30.24 -6.65 -5.10
N VAL A 187 -29.20 -6.53 -5.93
CA VAL A 187 -28.51 -5.28 -6.30
C VAL A 187 -28.47 -5.08 -7.82
#